data_AF-A0A838URC9-F1
#
_entry.id   AF-A0A838URC9-F1
#
_cell.length_a   1.000
_cell.length_b   1.000
_cell.length_c   1.000
_cell.angle_alpha   90.00
_cell.angle_beta   90.00
_cell.angle_gamma   90.00
#
_symmetry.space_group_name_H-M   'P 1'
#
loop_
_entity.id
_entity.type
_entity.pdbx_description
1 polymer ?
#
loop_
_entity_poly.entity_id
_entity_poly.type
_entity_poly.pdbx_seq_one_letter_code
_entity_poly.pdbx_strand_id
1 'polypeptide(L)'
;MDLADKMKALRKQVGEKNGRQRPLTQAELAQAIHAQTGTSISQGYLSQLENGKRTHLTSKTRNQLATFFGVHPGYLVSDPEPPSGIATAGAPHLPHPFEHHTLAKIGAHPHRSHLWALLNVLMELPADDLEDLHVLLSARVRK
;
A
#
# COMPACT_ATOMS: atom_id res chain seq x y z
N MET A 1 -14.31 -3.28 6.82
CA MET A 1 -15.07 -2.68 5.70
C MET A 1 -14.49 -3.18 4.39
N ASP A 2 -15.34 -3.51 3.42
CA ASP A 2 -14.88 -3.90 2.09
C ASP A 2 -14.44 -2.68 1.26
N LEU A 3 -13.58 -2.91 0.27
CA LEU A 3 -13.10 -1.89 -0.66
C LEU A 3 -14.27 -1.15 -1.34
N ALA A 4 -15.33 -1.87 -1.70
CA ALA A 4 -16.51 -1.31 -2.35
C ALA A 4 -17.17 -0.20 -1.50
N ASP A 5 -17.31 -0.43 -0.19
CA ASP A 5 -17.90 0.53 0.74
C ASP A 5 -16.98 1.73 0.97
N LYS A 6 -15.67 1.47 1.09
CA LYS A 6 -14.66 2.53 1.21
C LYS A 6 -14.69 3.44 -0.02
N MET A 7 -14.84 2.89 -1.23
CA MET A 7 -14.94 3.67 -2.47
C MET A 7 -16.20 4.56 -2.51
N LYS A 8 -17.36 4.05 -2.11
CA LYS A 8 -18.62 4.82 -2.04
C LYS A 8 -18.50 5.98 -1.03
N ALA A 9 -17.92 5.71 0.13
CA ALA A 9 -17.70 6.72 1.16
C ALA A 9 -16.77 7.85 0.67
N LEU A 10 -15.65 7.49 0.04
CA LEU A 10 -14.72 8.47 -0.53
C LEU A 10 -15.37 9.31 -1.64
N ARG A 11 -16.18 8.70 -2.52
CA ARG A 11 -16.91 9.44 -3.57
C ARG A 11 -17.92 10.42 -2.99
N LYS A 12 -18.58 10.07 -1.89
CA LYS A 12 -19.48 10.98 -1.17
C LYS A 12 -18.71 12.17 -0.58
N GLN A 13 -17.61 11.90 0.14
CA GLN A 13 -16.78 12.93 0.75
C GLN A 13 -16.19 13.89 -0.29
N VAL A 14 -15.76 13.39 -1.46
CA VAL A 14 -15.28 14.25 -2.55
C VAL A 14 -16.41 15.10 -3.11
N GLY A 15 -17.63 14.56 -3.25
CA GLY A 15 -18.80 15.36 -3.66
C GLY A 15 -19.05 16.54 -2.73
N GLU A 16 -19.07 16.28 -1.43
CA GLU A 16 -19.27 17.29 -0.38
C GLU A 16 -18.16 18.35 -0.39
N LYS A 17 -16.89 17.94 -0.49
CA LYS A 17 -15.74 18.86 -0.62
C LYS A 17 -15.80 19.74 -1.87
N ASN A 18 -16.42 19.25 -2.95
CA ASN A 18 -16.63 20.01 -4.18
C ASN A 18 -17.92 20.86 -4.15
N GLY A 19 -18.51 21.09 -2.96
CA GLY A 19 -19.70 21.90 -2.79
C GLY A 19 -20.99 21.27 -3.35
N ARG A 20 -20.97 19.98 -3.69
CA ARG A 20 -22.17 19.26 -4.11
C ARG A 20 -22.89 18.69 -2.90
N GLN A 21 -24.19 18.92 -2.79
CA GLN A 21 -25.07 18.24 -1.83
C GLN A 21 -25.39 16.77 -2.24
N ARG A 22 -24.58 16.18 -3.14
CA ARG A 22 -24.71 14.81 -3.62
C ARG A 22 -23.33 14.19 -3.85
N PRO A 23 -23.18 12.85 -3.74
CA PRO A 23 -21.97 12.18 -4.19
C PRO A 23 -21.75 12.42 -5.69
N LEU A 24 -20.48 12.50 -6.11
CA LEU A 24 -20.14 12.55 -7.54
C LEU A 24 -20.69 11.32 -8.25
N THR A 25 -21.09 11.44 -9.52
CA THR A 25 -21.32 10.25 -10.34
C THR A 25 -19.99 9.56 -10.64
N GLN A 26 -20.01 8.29 -11.03
CA GLN A 26 -18.78 7.58 -11.41
C GLN A 26 -18.09 8.21 -12.63
N ALA A 27 -18.86 8.79 -13.56
CA ALA A 27 -18.33 9.53 -14.70
C ALA A 27 -17.66 10.83 -14.25
N GLU A 28 -18.30 11.60 -13.37
CA GLU A 28 -17.71 12.81 -12.78
C GLU A 28 -16.42 12.48 -12.00
N LEU A 29 -16.41 11.36 -11.26
CA LEU A 29 -15.23 10.89 -10.53
C LEU A 29 -14.08 10.51 -11.49
N ALA A 30 -14.37 9.78 -12.56
CA ALA A 30 -13.37 9.43 -13.58
C ALA A 30 -12.75 10.69 -14.22
N GLN A 31 -13.57 11.69 -14.53
CA GLN A 31 -13.08 12.97 -15.07
C GLN A 31 -12.24 13.73 -14.05
N ALA A 32 -12.65 13.78 -12.78
CA ALA A 32 -11.89 14.42 -11.72
C ALA A 32 -10.53 13.74 -11.49
N ILE A 33 -10.48 12.41 -11.50
CA ILE A 33 -9.24 11.63 -11.38
C ILE A 33 -8.31 11.95 -12.55
N HIS A 34 -8.84 11.97 -13.78
CA HIS A 34 -8.05 12.33 -14.96
C HIS A 34 -7.50 13.76 -14.86
N ALA A 35 -8.35 14.73 -14.48
CA ALA A 35 -7.94 16.14 -14.35
C ALA A 35 -6.84 16.36 -13.31
N GLN A 36 -6.84 15.61 -12.20
CA GLN A 36 -5.84 15.77 -11.13
C GLN A 36 -4.58 14.93 -11.35
N THR A 37 -4.70 13.70 -11.85
CA THR A 37 -3.59 12.73 -11.94
C THR A 37 -3.01 12.57 -13.33
N GLY A 38 -3.63 13.19 -14.35
CA GLY A 38 -3.25 13.03 -15.77
C GLY A 38 -3.48 11.63 -16.34
N THR A 39 -4.07 10.72 -15.57
CA THR A 39 -4.24 9.31 -15.95
C THR A 39 -5.72 8.94 -15.97
N SER A 40 -6.17 8.34 -17.07
CA SER A 40 -7.58 7.95 -17.23
C SER A 40 -7.91 6.67 -16.48
N ILE A 41 -9.05 6.66 -15.79
CA ILE A 41 -9.69 5.46 -15.24
C ILE A 41 -11.09 5.35 -15.86
N SER A 42 -11.50 4.15 -16.25
CA SER A 42 -12.81 3.98 -16.90
C SER A 42 -13.94 3.98 -15.87
N GLN A 43 -15.09 4.54 -16.24
CA GLN A 43 -16.30 4.49 -15.40
C GLN A 43 -16.73 3.04 -15.11
N GLY A 44 -16.59 2.13 -16.09
CA GLY A 44 -16.89 0.71 -15.90
C GLY A 44 -15.98 0.05 -14.86
N TYR A 45 -14.70 0.43 -14.79
CA TYR A 45 -13.79 -0.06 -13.75
C TYR A 45 -14.20 0.45 -12.37
N LEU A 46 -14.56 1.73 -12.23
CA LEU A 46 -15.10 2.28 -10.98
C LEU A 46 -16.38 1.55 -10.53
N SER A 47 -17.28 1.23 -11.48
CA SER A 47 -18.48 0.45 -11.20
C SER A 47 -18.17 -0.96 -10.70
N GLN A 48 -17.15 -1.62 -11.25
CA GLN A 48 -16.72 -2.94 -10.77
C GLN A 48 -16.16 -2.88 -9.34
N LEU A 49 -15.44 -1.82 -8.98
CA LEU A 49 -14.94 -1.61 -7.62
C LEU A 49 -16.08 -1.35 -6.64
N GLU A 50 -16.98 -0.42 -6.96
CA GLU A 50 -18.09 -0.04 -6.06
C GLU A 50 -19.14 -1.15 -5.87
N ASN A 51 -19.24 -2.08 -6.82
CA ASN A 51 -20.14 -3.23 -6.72
C ASN A 51 -19.42 -4.51 -6.22
N GLY A 52 -18.15 -4.42 -5.82
CA GLY A 52 -17.39 -5.56 -5.29
C GLY A 52 -17.00 -6.62 -6.33
N LYS A 53 -17.33 -6.44 -7.62
CA LYS A 53 -16.89 -7.34 -8.71
C LYS A 53 -15.37 -7.38 -8.85
N ARG A 54 -14.69 -6.30 -8.46
CA ARG A 54 -13.23 -6.18 -8.38
C ARG A 54 -12.86 -5.85 -6.93
N THR A 55 -12.31 -6.82 -6.23
CA THR A 55 -11.88 -6.69 -4.82
C THR A 55 -10.42 -6.23 -4.68
N HIS A 56 -9.63 -6.34 -5.75
CA HIS A 56 -8.20 -6.01 -5.73
C HIS A 56 -7.82 -4.98 -6.79
N LEU A 57 -7.04 -4.01 -6.35
CA LEU A 57 -6.42 -2.97 -7.17
C LEU A 57 -4.97 -3.34 -7.47
N THR A 58 -4.50 -3.06 -8.68
CA THR A 58 -3.06 -3.04 -8.95
C THR A 58 -2.39 -1.98 -8.07
N SER A 59 -1.10 -2.16 -7.75
CA SER A 59 -0.36 -1.18 -6.94
C SER A 59 -0.39 0.22 -7.56
N LYS A 60 -0.29 0.30 -8.90
CA LYS A 60 -0.36 1.56 -9.65
C LYS A 60 -1.72 2.25 -9.46
N THR A 61 -2.81 1.53 -9.70
CA THR A 61 -4.18 2.08 -9.56
C THR A 61 -4.48 2.46 -8.12
N ARG A 62 -3.98 1.68 -7.15
CA ARG A 62 -4.12 1.98 -5.72
C ARG A 62 -3.44 3.28 -5.35
N ASN A 63 -2.20 3.48 -5.77
CA ASN A 63 -1.47 4.73 -5.52
C ASN A 63 -2.15 5.93 -6.19
N GLN A 64 -2.63 5.77 -7.42
CA GLN A 64 -3.36 6.81 -8.12
C GLN A 64 -4.63 7.26 -7.36
N LEU A 65 -5.46 6.29 -6.95
CA LEU A 65 -6.68 6.58 -6.20
C LEU A 65 -6.35 7.16 -4.81
N ALA A 66 -5.31 6.65 -4.15
CA ALA A 66 -4.84 7.16 -2.87
C ALA A 66 -4.44 8.64 -2.95
N THR A 67 -3.67 9.01 -3.98
CA THR A 67 -3.28 10.40 -4.25
C THR A 67 -4.49 11.28 -4.53
N PHE A 68 -5.43 10.83 -5.37
CA PHE A 68 -6.65 11.58 -5.69
C PHE A 68 -7.51 11.85 -4.44
N PHE A 69 -7.73 10.82 -3.62
CA PHE A 69 -8.58 10.92 -2.43
C PHE A 69 -7.87 11.55 -1.22
N GLY A 70 -6.54 11.68 -1.26
CA GLY A 70 -5.74 12.13 -0.12
C GLY A 70 -5.74 11.11 1.03
N VAL A 71 -5.72 9.81 0.71
CA VAL A 71 -5.71 8.72 1.69
C VAL A 71 -4.46 7.86 1.54
N HIS A 72 -4.08 7.11 2.57
CA HIS A 72 -2.99 6.15 2.47
C HIS A 72 -3.37 4.95 1.57
N PRO A 73 -2.47 4.43 0.70
CA PRO A 73 -2.78 3.28 -0.18
C PRO A 73 -3.29 2.04 0.57
N GLY A 74 -2.85 1.82 1.81
CA GLY A 74 -3.32 0.72 2.66
C GLY A 74 -4.81 0.82 3.04
N TYR A 75 -5.41 2.01 2.98
CA TYR A 75 -6.85 2.18 3.21
C TYR A 75 -7.70 1.54 2.10
N LEU A 76 -7.19 1.52 0.86
CA LEU A 76 -7.87 0.98 -0.32
C LEU A 76 -7.69 -0.54 -0.47
N VAL A 77 -7.72 -1.25 0.65
CA VAL A 77 -7.67 -2.71 0.74
C VAL A 77 -8.80 -3.16 1.62
N SER A 78 -9.46 -4.27 1.27
CA SER A 78 -10.48 -4.89 2.11
C SER A 78 -9.82 -5.43 3.39
N ASP A 79 -10.44 -5.16 4.53
CA ASP A 79 -9.92 -5.69 5.79
C ASP A 79 -10.12 -7.22 5.80
N PRO A 80 -9.12 -8.00 6.24
CA PRO A 80 -9.27 -9.44 6.32
C PRO A 80 -10.39 -9.77 7.31
N GLU A 81 -11.29 -10.68 6.93
CA GLU A 81 -12.20 -11.27 7.90
C GLU A 81 -11.35 -12.02 8.93
N PRO A 82 -11.55 -11.79 10.25
CA PRO A 82 -10.95 -12.67 11.24
C PRO A 82 -11.39 -14.10 10.92
N PRO A 83 -10.51 -15.12 11.02
CA PRO A 83 -10.87 -16.48 10.67
C PRO A 83 -12.06 -16.95 11.53
N SER A 84 -13.26 -16.84 10.97
CA SER A 84 -14.51 -17.38 11.49
C SER A 84 -14.43 -18.90 11.41
N GLY A 85 -13.70 -19.53 12.34
CA GLY A 85 -13.49 -20.97 12.23
C GLY A 85 -12.49 -21.66 13.15
N ILE A 86 -11.87 -21.01 14.14
CA ILE A 86 -11.33 -21.80 15.27
C ILE A 86 -12.45 -22.16 16.23
N ALA A 87 -13.39 -22.99 15.76
CA ALA A 87 -14.22 -23.76 16.65
C ALA A 87 -13.27 -24.62 17.51
N THR A 88 -13.21 -24.33 18.80
CA THR A 88 -12.48 -25.09 19.81
C THR A 88 -13.19 -26.43 20.05
N ALA A 89 -13.33 -27.25 19.00
CA ALA A 89 -13.82 -28.61 19.08
C ALA A 89 -12.62 -29.52 18.82
N GLY A 90 -12.17 -30.19 19.89
CA GLY A 90 -10.90 -30.90 19.92
C GLY A 90 -10.68 -31.91 18.78
N ALA A 91 -9.53 -31.80 18.13
CA ALA A 91 -8.78 -32.85 17.43
C ALA A 91 -7.36 -32.29 17.11
N PRO A 92 -6.36 -33.15 16.91
CA PRO A 92 -4.98 -32.93 17.33
C PRO A 92 -4.22 -31.96 16.43
N HIS A 93 -3.27 -31.24 17.05
CA HIS A 93 -2.24 -30.42 16.42
C HIS A 93 -1.69 -31.06 15.12
N LEU A 94 -2.02 -30.44 13.98
CA LEU A 94 -1.24 -30.60 12.77
C LEU A 94 -0.11 -29.56 12.82
N PRO A 95 1.15 -29.93 12.53
CA PRO A 95 2.29 -29.04 12.70
C PRO A 95 2.21 -27.86 11.72
N HIS A 96 2.25 -26.65 12.26
CA HIS A 96 2.46 -25.44 11.48
C HIS A 96 3.87 -25.45 10.86
N PRO A 97 4.06 -25.22 9.55
CA PRO A 97 5.38 -25.18 8.93
C PRO A 97 6.23 -23.94 9.32
N PHE A 98 5.81 -23.14 10.30
CA PHE A 98 6.50 -21.92 10.71
C PHE A 98 6.49 -21.70 12.23
N GLU A 99 6.71 -22.75 13.02
CA GLU A 99 7.01 -22.56 14.45
C GLU A 99 8.46 -22.05 14.62
N HIS A 100 8.61 -20.73 14.75
CA HIS A 100 9.49 -19.92 15.61
C HIS A 100 10.87 -20.41 16.12
N HIS A 101 11.48 -21.49 15.63
CA HIS A 101 12.75 -22.01 16.14
C HIS A 101 13.99 -21.66 15.30
N THR A 102 13.83 -20.90 14.21
CA THR A 102 14.96 -20.44 13.38
C THR A 102 15.36 -18.99 13.60
N LEU A 103 14.52 -18.17 14.24
CA LEU A 103 14.87 -16.77 14.57
C LEU A 103 15.84 -16.67 15.75
N ALA A 104 15.87 -17.66 16.65
CA ALA A 104 16.83 -17.69 17.75
C ALA A 104 18.27 -18.04 17.28
N LYS A 105 18.44 -18.63 16.09
CA LYS A 105 19.76 -19.03 15.57
C LYS A 105 20.39 -18.01 14.62
N ILE A 106 19.61 -17.05 14.10
CA ILE A 106 20.13 -15.92 13.30
C ILE A 106 20.80 -14.86 14.19
N GLY A 107 20.59 -14.92 15.51
CA GLY A 107 21.19 -14.02 16.50
C GLY A 107 22.66 -14.30 16.87
N ALA A 108 23.32 -15.30 16.28
CA ALA A 108 24.64 -15.76 16.72
C ALA A 108 25.78 -15.57 15.69
N HIS A 109 25.75 -14.50 14.88
CA HIS A 109 26.87 -14.16 13.99
C HIS A 109 27.60 -12.88 14.43
N PRO A 110 28.92 -12.95 14.74
CA PRO A 110 29.69 -11.86 15.36
C PRO A 110 30.13 -10.74 14.40
N HIS A 111 29.46 -10.56 13.25
CA HIS A 111 29.91 -9.64 12.21
C HIS A 111 28.81 -8.69 11.73
N ARG A 112 28.08 -8.05 12.66
CA ARG A 112 26.95 -7.15 12.37
C ARG A 112 27.08 -5.72 12.91
N SER A 113 28.27 -5.27 13.29
CA SER A 113 28.49 -3.87 13.67
C SER A 113 28.60 -2.93 12.47
N HIS A 114 29.24 -3.35 11.37
CA HIS A 114 29.48 -2.47 10.22
C HIS A 114 28.23 -2.19 9.37
N LEU A 115 27.34 -3.17 9.18
CA LEU A 115 26.15 -2.99 8.33
C LEU A 115 25.08 -2.12 8.99
N TRP A 116 24.93 -2.22 10.31
CA TRP A 116 24.03 -1.34 11.06
C TRP A 116 24.60 0.07 11.20
N ALA A 117 25.92 0.21 11.38
CA ALA A 117 26.57 1.52 11.35
C ALA A 117 26.40 2.20 9.98
N LEU A 118 26.57 1.47 8.88
CA LEU A 118 26.34 2.00 7.53
C LEU A 118 24.89 2.38 7.30
N LEU A 119 23.93 1.57 7.76
CA LEU A 119 22.51 1.89 7.64
C LEU A 119 22.12 3.12 8.46
N ASN A 120 22.72 3.29 9.65
CA ASN A 120 22.48 4.45 10.50
C ASN A 120 23.10 5.73 9.89
N VAL A 121 24.34 5.64 9.39
CA VAL A 121 24.99 6.74 8.65
C VAL A 121 24.19 7.12 7.40
N LEU A 122 23.63 6.14 6.67
CA LEU A 122 22.81 6.38 5.48
C LEU A 122 21.47 7.06 5.80
N MET A 123 20.94 6.84 7.00
CA MET A 123 19.68 7.43 7.48
C MET A 123 19.86 8.83 8.12
N GLU A 124 21.09 9.24 8.43
CA GLU A 124 21.41 10.54 9.05
C GLU A 124 22.10 11.54 8.10
N LEU A 125 22.24 11.21 6.81
CA LEU A 125 22.82 12.12 5.81
C LEU A 125 21.79 13.15 5.31
N PRO A 126 22.07 14.46 5.37
CA PRO A 126 21.25 15.47 4.72
C PRO A 126 21.27 15.26 3.20
N ALA A 127 20.15 15.55 2.54
CA ALA A 127 19.90 15.20 1.13
C ALA A 127 20.94 15.76 0.15
N ASP A 128 21.70 16.79 0.52
CA ASP A 128 22.77 17.38 -0.29
C ASP A 128 23.98 16.44 -0.48
N ASP A 129 24.27 15.53 0.45
CA ASP A 129 25.42 14.61 0.35
C ASP A 129 25.11 13.32 -0.47
N LEU A 130 23.84 13.09 -0.85
CA LEU A 130 23.43 11.92 -1.64
C LEU A 130 23.85 12.01 -3.11
N GLU A 131 24.01 13.23 -3.65
CA GLU A 131 24.48 13.47 -5.02
C GLU A 131 25.95 13.07 -5.19
N ASP A 132 26.82 13.40 -4.23
CA ASP A 132 28.25 13.05 -4.25
C ASP A 132 28.48 11.53 -4.15
N LEU A 133 27.62 10.82 -3.41
CA LEU A 133 27.70 9.37 -3.25
C LEU A 133 27.36 8.63 -4.57
N HIS A 134 26.45 9.18 -5.36
CA HIS A 134 26.08 8.64 -6.67
C HIS A 134 27.22 8.80 -7.68
N VAL A 135 27.98 9.91 -7.62
CA VAL A 135 29.18 10.13 -8.43
C VAL A 135 30.30 9.15 -8.06
N LEU A 136 30.51 8.89 -6.76
CA LEU A 136 31.53 7.95 -6.28
C LEU A 136 31.21 6.48 -6.58
N LEU A 137 29.94 6.06 -6.48
CA LEU A 137 29.49 4.71 -6.84
C LEU A 137 29.57 4.46 -8.35
N SER A 138 29.27 5.48 -9.16
CA SER A 138 29.40 5.42 -10.62
C SER A 138 30.85 5.27 -11.08
N ALA A 139 31.82 5.78 -10.33
CA ALA A 139 33.25 5.64 -10.63
C ALA A 139 33.82 4.26 -10.28
N ARG A 140 33.18 3.51 -9.36
CA ARG A 140 33.68 2.20 -8.89
C ARG A 140 33.19 1.01 -9.73
N VAL A 141 32.17 1.19 -10.58
CA VAL A 141 31.63 0.14 -11.46
C VAL A 141 32.44 -0.01 -12.76
N ARG A 142 33.45 0.83 -13.01
CA ARG A 142 34.44 0.62 -14.08
C ARG A 142 35.82 0.31 -13.50
N LYS A 143 36.00 -0.87 -12.95
CA LYS A 143 37.30 -1.57 -12.96
C LYS A 143 37.14 -3.06 -12.74
#